data_AF-A0A946NAV0-F1
#
_entry.id   AF-A0A946NAV0-F1
#
_cell.length_a   1.000
_cell.length_b   1.000
_cell.length_c   1.000
_cell.angle_alpha   90.00
_cell.angle_beta   90.00
_cell.angle_gamma   90.00
#
_symmetry.space_group_name_H-M   'P 1'
#
loop_
_entity.id
_entity.type
_entity.pdbx_description
1 polymer ?
#
loop_
_entity_poly.entity_id
_entity_poly.type
_entity_poly.pdbx_seq_one_letter_code
_entity_poly.pdbx_strand_id
1 'polypeptide(L)' 'MDWQSFLAALALVFVIEGLIPFASPRGYRSLANRLQGLTDRQLRVGGAVVIVLGLIMLAWIKG' A
#
# COMPACT_ATOMS: atom_id res chain seq x y z
N MET A 1 15.90 -16.30 3.13
CA MET A 1 14.50 -15.93 2.82
C MET A 1 14.03 -16.96 1.83
N ASP A 2 13.03 -17.75 2.19
CA ASP A 2 12.45 -18.71 1.26
C ASP A 2 11.72 -17.93 0.15
N TRP A 3 12.07 -18.21 -1.11
CA TRP A 3 11.51 -17.51 -2.28
C TRP A 3 9.99 -17.66 -2.33
N GLN A 4 9.47 -18.77 -1.80
CA GLN A 4 8.04 -19.04 -1.66
C GLN A 4 7.36 -18.03 -0.72
N SER A 5 7.98 -17.69 0.42
CA SER A 5 7.41 -16.72 1.35
C SER A 5 7.36 -15.32 0.76
N PHE A 6 8.36 -14.94 -0.05
CA PHE A 6 8.35 -13.66 -0.75
C PHE A 6 7.23 -13.60 -1.79
N LEU A 7 7.08 -14.64 -2.61
CA LEU A 7 6.00 -14.73 -3.60
C LEU A 7 4.61 -14.74 -2.94
N ALA A 8 4.46 -15.42 -1.79
CA ALA A 8 3.22 -15.42 -1.03
C ALA A 8 2.87 -14.03 -0.47
N ALA A 9 3.86 -13.31 0.08
CA ALA A 9 3.67 -11.94 0.54
C ALA A 9 3.26 -11.02 -0.62
N LEU A 10 3.90 -11.15 -1.78
CA LEU A 10 3.55 -10.38 -2.98
C LEU A 10 2.14 -10.71 -3.48
N ALA A 11 1.73 -11.98 -3.47
CA ALA A 11 0.39 -12.40 -3.84
C ALA A 11 -0.67 -11.77 -2.92
N LEU A 12 -0.40 -11.72 -1.60
CA LEU A 12 -1.29 -11.05 -0.65
C LEU A 12 -1.41 -9.55 -0.92
N VAL A 13 -0.32 -8.87 -1.28
CA VAL A 13 -0.36 -7.45 -1.68
C VAL A 13 -1.29 -7.27 -2.89
N PHE A 14 -1.19 -8.11 -3.91
CA PHE A 14 -2.08 -8.04 -5.07
C PHE A 14 -3.55 -8.34 -4.74
N VAL A 15 -3.81 -9.30 -3.86
CA VAL A 15 -5.18 -9.59 -3.40
C VAL A 15 -5.77 -8.38 -2.66
N ILE A 16 -5.00 -7.76 -1.76
CA ILE A 16 -5.46 -6.61 -0.97
C ILE A 16 -5.67 -5.37 -1.88
N GLU A 17 -4.72 -5.07 -2.75
CA GLU A 17 -4.81 -3.99 -3.75
C GLU A 17 -6.02 -4.19 -4.68
N GLY A 18 -6.28 -5.44 -5.11
CA GLY A 18 -7.40 -5.77 -6.00
C GLY A 18 -8.76 -5.81 -5.33
N LEU A 19 -8.81 -6.00 -4.00
CA LEU A 19 -10.07 -6.17 -3.27
C LEU A 19 -10.93 -4.90 -3.30
N ILE A 20 -10.33 -3.74 -3.08
CA ILE A 20 -11.04 -2.44 -3.07
C ILE A 20 -11.63 -2.10 -4.45
N PRO A 21 -10.89 -2.13 -5.58
CA PRO A 21 -11.46 -1.86 -6.89
C PRO A 21 -12.48 -2.91 -7.32
N PHE A 22 -12.35 -4.17 -6.88
CA PHE A 22 -13.33 -5.22 -7.15
C PHE A 22 -14.62 -5.04 -6.36
N ALA A 23 -14.53 -4.79 -5.04
CA ALA A 23 -15.69 -4.66 -4.15
C ALA A 23 -16.42 -3.32 -4.31
N SER A 24 -15.69 -2.22 -4.55
CA SER A 24 -16.28 -0.88 -4.69
C SER A 24 -15.51 -0.02 -5.71
N PRO A 25 -15.78 -0.21 -7.01
CA PRO A 25 -15.12 0.57 -8.06
C PRO A 25 -15.43 2.08 -7.96
N ARG A 26 -16.61 2.45 -7.42
CA ARG A 26 -16.97 3.85 -7.16
C ARG A 26 -16.15 4.46 -6.02
N GLY A 27 -15.94 3.71 -4.93
CA GLY A 27 -15.10 4.14 -3.82
C GLY A 27 -13.65 4.33 -4.26
N TYR A 28 -13.13 3.39 -5.05
CA TYR A 28 -11.78 3.47 -5.62
C TYR A 28 -11.60 4.71 -6.51
N ARG A 29 -12.55 4.99 -7.42
CA ARG A 29 -12.52 6.22 -8.25
C ARG A 29 -12.60 7.50 -7.42
N SER A 30 -13.42 7.53 -6.37
CA SER A 30 -13.50 8.69 -5.48
C SER A 30 -12.17 8.94 -4.77
N LEU A 31 -11.52 7.88 -4.28
CA LEU A 31 -10.19 7.98 -3.66
C LEU A 31 -9.15 8.50 -4.66
N ALA A 32 -9.11 7.93 -5.86
CA ALA A 32 -8.21 8.37 -6.92
C ALA A 32 -8.40 9.87 -7.28
N ASN A 33 -9.65 10.33 -7.35
CA ASN A 33 -9.95 11.75 -7.60
C ASN A 33 -9.50 12.66 -6.44
N ARG A 34 -9.59 12.19 -5.19
CA ARG A 34 -9.07 12.95 -4.04
C ARG A 34 -7.55 13.05 -4.08
N LEU A 35 -6.87 12.00 -4.49
CA LEU A 35 -5.40 11.98 -4.64
C LEU A 35 -4.93 12.94 -5.74
N GLN A 36 -5.70 13.10 -6.83
CA GLN A 36 -5.40 14.09 -7.88
C GLN A 36 -5.44 15.54 -7.39
N GLY A 37 -6.21 15.82 -6.33
CA GLY A 37 -6.26 17.15 -5.72
C GLY A 37 -5.09 17.46 -4.77
N LEU A 38 -4.24 16.47 -4.46
CA LEU A 38 -3.08 16.66 -3.62
C LEU A 38 -1.89 17.14 -4.43
N THR A 39 -1.09 18.01 -3.82
CA THR A 39 0.20 18.41 -4.42
C THR A 39 1.20 17.26 -4.36
N ASP A 40 2.15 17.21 -5.29
CA ASP A 40 3.23 16.21 -5.33
C ASP A 40 3.97 16.08 -3.99
N ARG A 41 4.14 17.20 -3.27
CA ARG A 41 4.78 17.22 -1.96
C ARG A 41 3.98 16.46 -0.91
N GLN A 42 2.66 16.65 -0.88
CA GLN A 42 1.78 15.93 0.06
C GLN A 42 1.78 14.43 -0.24
N LEU A 43 1.74 14.05 -1.52
CA LEU A 43 1.77 12.65 -1.93
C LEU A 43 3.09 11.97 -1.54
N ARG A 44 4.23 12.66 -1.74
CA ARG A 44 5.56 12.18 -1.33
C ARG A 44 5.69 12.03 0.17
N VAL A 45 5.22 13.02 0.96
CA VAL A 45 5.28 12.96 2.43
C VAL A 45 4.39 11.83 2.95
N GLY A 46 3.18 11.68 2.43
CA GLY A 46 2.29 10.57 2.78
C GLY A 46 2.93 9.22 2.49
N GLY A 47 3.51 9.05 1.29
CA GLY A 47 4.26 7.86 0.93
C GLY A 47 5.46 7.59 1.84
N ALA A 48 6.24 8.62 2.19
CA ALA A 48 7.38 8.49 3.09
C ALA A 48 6.95 8.03 4.49
N VAL A 49 5.84 8.54 5.03
CA VAL A 49 5.30 8.11 6.32
C VAL A 49 4.91 6.63 6.29
N VAL A 50 4.22 6.18 5.24
CA VAL A 50 3.83 4.77 5.08
C VAL A 50 5.06 3.87 4.98
N ILE A 51 6.09 4.27 4.21
CA ILE A 51 7.34 3.53 4.11
C ILE A 51 8.02 3.41 5.48
N VAL A 52 8.15 4.52 6.21
CA VAL A 52 8.80 4.53 7.53
C VAL A 52 8.05 3.64 8.52
N LEU A 53 6.72 3.71 8.56
CA LEU A 53 5.90 2.82 9.40
C LEU A 53 6.10 1.35 9.02
N GLY A 54 6.15 1.03 7.72
CA GLY A 54 6.42 -0.31 7.23
C GLY A 54 7.81 -0.82 7.64
N LEU A 55 8.84 0.03 7.57
CA LEU A 55 10.19 -0.30 8.00
C LEU A 55 10.27 -0.54 9.51
N ILE A 56 9.60 0.29 10.32
CA ILE A 56 9.51 0.10 11.77
C ILE A 56 8.85 -1.25 12.06
N MET A 57 7.71 -1.53 11.45
CA MET A 57 6.99 -2.79 11.69
C MET A 57 7.81 -4.01 11.23
N LEU A 58 8.50 -3.92 10.10
CA LEU A 58 9.40 -4.97 9.63
C LEU A 58 10.56 -5.20 10.61
N ALA A 59 11.17 -4.13 11.12
CA ALA A 59 12.24 -4.22 12.12
C ALA A 59 11.76 -4.86 13.43
N TRP A 60 10.53 -4.56 13.85
CA TRP A 60 9.91 -5.19 15.03
C TRP A 60 9.58 -6.67 14.85
N ILE A 61 9.16 -7.09 13.65
CA ILE A 61 8.81 -8.51 13.38
C ILE A 61 10.09 -9.36 13.21
N LYS A 62 11.17 -8.74 12.76
CA LYS A 62 12.39 -9.43 12.31
C LYS A 62 13.56 -9.33 13.32
N GLY A 63 13.46 -8.41 14.29
CA GLY A 63 14.33 -8.33 15.47
C GLY A 63 13.79 -9.20 16.59
#